data_AF-A0A2P5N1F1-F1
#
_entry.id   AF-A0A2P5N1F1-F1
#
_cell.length_a   1.000
_cell.length_b   1.000
_cell.length_c   1.000
_cell.angle_alpha   90.00
_cell.angle_beta   90.00
_cell.angle_gamma   90.00
#
_symmetry.space_group_name_H-M   'P 1'
#
loop_
_entity.id
_entity.type
_entity.pdbx_description
1 polymer ?
#
loop_
_entity_poly.entity_id
_entity_poly.type
_entity_poly.pdbx_seq_one_letter_code
_entity_poly.pdbx_strand_id
1 'polypeptide(L)'
;MNWHMVTDSEIIHLSLPQRFFEYAQAYRNAASALCLTMTSEDKLCTWPNATVVMLLAAHATELFIKGAILARDSSATIEHHRIDDLSIEYRKRFPEPSFEWDIPFKTEWPDMAEAEIAALKKTVPIPSILYRYPVAKGGKKWNGAFGFEPNSFVGVLEQLERDFDRIKAQIASQETHPN
;
A
#
# COMPACT_ATOMS: atom_id res chain seq x y z
N MET A 1 -6.38 24.65 -27.62
CA MET A 1 -6.27 23.96 -26.32
C MET A 1 -7.15 22.72 -26.42
N ASN A 2 -6.55 21.55 -26.59
CA ASN A 2 -7.30 20.30 -26.64
C ASN A 2 -7.55 19.84 -25.20
N TRP A 3 -8.80 19.82 -24.78
CA TRP A 3 -9.20 19.27 -23.49
C TRP A 3 -9.30 17.74 -23.65
N HIS A 4 -8.55 17.02 -22.82
CA HIS A 4 -8.66 15.57 -22.72
C HIS A 4 -9.36 15.25 -21.39
N MET A 5 -10.59 14.75 -21.47
CA MET A 5 -11.37 14.34 -20.32
C MET A 5 -11.11 12.86 -20.03
N VAL A 6 -10.70 12.55 -18.80
CA VAL A 6 -10.54 11.18 -18.30
C VAL A 6 -11.83 10.76 -17.60
N THR A 7 -12.32 9.57 -17.89
CA THR A 7 -13.54 8.98 -17.28
C THR A 7 -13.26 7.56 -16.80
N ASP A 8 -14.18 6.97 -16.05
CA ASP A 8 -14.07 5.58 -15.56
C ASP A 8 -14.18 4.51 -16.66
N SER A 9 -14.39 4.92 -17.92
CA SER A 9 -14.47 4.02 -19.08
C SER A 9 -13.21 3.14 -19.24
N GLU A 10 -12.06 3.63 -18.80
CA GLU A 10 -10.78 2.92 -18.82
C GLU A 10 -10.74 1.72 -17.87
N ILE A 11 -11.61 1.67 -16.85
CA ILE A 11 -11.57 0.63 -15.81
C ILE A 11 -12.89 -0.13 -15.62
N ILE A 12 -14.01 0.38 -16.13
CA ILE A 12 -15.33 -0.25 -15.93
C ILE A 12 -15.45 -1.64 -16.55
N HIS A 13 -14.64 -1.93 -17.56
CA HIS A 13 -14.61 -3.24 -18.22
C HIS A 13 -13.66 -4.23 -17.53
N LEU A 14 -12.83 -3.76 -16.61
CA LEU A 14 -11.87 -4.59 -15.88
C LEU A 14 -12.56 -5.37 -14.75
N SER A 15 -12.00 -6.54 -14.43
CA SER A 15 -12.38 -7.31 -13.24
C SER A 15 -12.06 -6.53 -11.96
N LEU A 16 -12.72 -6.87 -10.85
CA LEU A 16 -12.47 -6.20 -9.58
C LEU A 16 -10.98 -6.25 -9.15
N PRO A 17 -10.27 -7.40 -9.23
CA PRO A 17 -8.81 -7.43 -9.00
C PRO A 17 -8.01 -6.48 -9.88
N GLN A 18 -8.33 -6.43 -11.18
CA GLN A 18 -7.64 -5.56 -12.12
C GLN A 18 -7.83 -4.09 -11.77
N ARG A 19 -9.04 -3.68 -11.39
CA ARG A 19 -9.30 -2.31 -10.91
C ARG A 19 -8.46 -1.98 -9.68
N PHE A 20 -8.35 -2.89 -8.71
CA PHE A 20 -7.48 -2.71 -7.56
C PHE A 20 -6.01 -2.51 -7.95
N PHE A 21 -5.50 -3.29 -8.92
CA PHE A 21 -4.14 -3.11 -9.43
C PHE A 21 -3.94 -1.75 -10.13
N GLU A 22 -4.89 -1.31 -10.95
CA GLU A 22 -4.79 0.00 -11.61
C GLU A 22 -4.77 1.16 -10.59
N TYR A 23 -5.64 1.12 -9.58
CA TYR A 23 -5.61 2.12 -8.50
C TYR A 23 -4.32 2.04 -7.68
N ALA A 24 -3.83 0.84 -7.36
CA ALA A 24 -2.58 0.67 -6.63
C ALA A 24 -1.41 1.34 -7.37
N GLN A 25 -1.31 1.13 -8.69
CA GLN A 25 -0.30 1.78 -9.51
C GLN A 25 -0.48 3.31 -9.53
N ALA A 26 -1.70 3.81 -9.68
CA ALA A 26 -1.98 5.24 -9.69
C ALA A 26 -1.56 5.93 -8.37
N TYR A 27 -1.88 5.32 -7.22
CA TYR A 27 -1.48 5.82 -5.91
C TYR A 27 0.04 5.78 -5.72
N ARG A 28 0.71 4.71 -6.14
CA ARG A 28 2.18 4.62 -6.11
C ARG A 28 2.81 5.68 -7.00
N ASN A 29 2.30 5.90 -8.20
CA ASN A 29 2.81 6.90 -9.13
C ASN A 29 2.69 8.32 -8.56
N ALA A 30 1.55 8.63 -7.94
CA ALA A 30 1.36 9.90 -7.24
C ALA A 30 2.35 10.07 -6.05
N ALA A 31 2.56 9.01 -5.26
CA ALA A 31 3.55 9.00 -4.19
C ALA A 31 4.96 9.27 -4.73
N SER A 32 5.33 8.60 -5.83
CA SER A 32 6.63 8.73 -6.50
C SER A 32 6.86 10.13 -7.03
N ALA A 33 5.88 10.70 -7.74
CA ALA A 33 5.99 12.06 -8.27
C ALA A 33 6.22 13.10 -7.17
N LEU A 34 5.45 13.03 -6.08
CA LEU A 34 5.63 13.94 -4.95
C LEU A 34 6.98 13.70 -4.25
N CYS A 35 7.36 12.44 -4.01
CA CYS A 35 8.62 12.09 -3.36
C CYS A 35 9.84 12.59 -4.16
N LEU A 36 9.86 12.38 -5.48
CA LEU A 36 10.91 12.87 -6.38
C LEU A 36 10.97 14.42 -6.43
N THR A 37 9.82 15.08 -6.30
CA THR A 37 9.82 16.55 -6.19
C THR A 37 10.43 16.98 -4.86
N MET A 38 10.17 16.24 -3.77
CA MET A 38 10.77 16.51 -2.46
C MET A 38 12.29 16.27 -2.40
N THR A 39 12.87 15.44 -3.28
CA THR A 39 14.34 15.25 -3.36
C THR A 39 15.05 16.40 -4.07
N SER A 40 14.33 17.19 -4.88
CA SER A 40 14.89 18.28 -5.68
C SER A 40 14.47 19.67 -5.20
N GLU A 41 13.39 19.77 -4.43
CA GLU A 41 12.86 21.03 -3.90
C GLU A 41 12.76 21.00 -2.36
N ASP A 42 13.81 21.50 -1.66
CA ASP A 42 13.87 21.54 -0.19
C ASP A 42 12.63 22.16 0.47
N LYS A 43 12.03 23.18 -0.16
CA LYS A 43 10.80 23.84 0.35
C LYS A 43 9.60 22.88 0.43
N LEU A 44 9.61 21.79 -0.34
CA LEU A 44 8.58 20.76 -0.34
C LEU A 44 8.91 19.61 0.60
N CYS A 45 10.14 19.53 1.13
CA CYS A 45 10.56 18.56 2.14
C CYS A 45 9.98 18.92 3.53
N THR A 46 8.65 18.80 3.64
CA THR A 46 7.88 19.13 4.84
C THR A 46 7.16 17.91 5.37
N TRP A 47 6.85 17.91 6.68
CA TRP A 47 6.11 16.81 7.30
C TRP A 47 4.72 16.56 6.67
N PRO A 48 3.90 17.58 6.33
CA PRO A 48 2.64 17.35 5.63
C PRO A 48 2.83 16.60 4.29
N ASN A 49 3.81 17.00 3.48
CA ASN A 49 4.09 16.31 2.21
C ASN A 49 4.60 14.89 2.44
N ALA A 50 5.47 14.69 3.43
CA ALA A 50 5.92 13.36 3.83
C ALA A 50 4.74 12.45 4.21
N THR A 51 3.79 12.94 5.01
CA THR A 51 2.59 12.16 5.37
C THR A 51 1.72 11.84 4.16
N VAL A 52 1.62 12.74 3.17
CA VAL A 52 0.91 12.46 1.92
C VAL A 52 1.62 11.36 1.13
N VAL A 53 2.95 11.41 0.98
CA VAL A 53 3.71 10.34 0.31
C VAL A 53 3.48 8.99 0.99
N MET A 54 3.60 8.93 2.32
CA MET A 54 3.38 7.70 3.08
C MET A 54 1.93 7.19 3.00
N LEU A 55 0.94 8.09 3.02
CA LEU A 55 -0.47 7.73 2.84
C LEU A 55 -0.70 7.07 1.48
N LEU A 56 -0.22 7.71 0.41
CA LEU A 56 -0.39 7.22 -0.96
C LEU A 56 0.31 5.86 -1.15
N ALA A 57 1.53 5.72 -0.63
CA ALA A 57 2.30 4.48 -0.71
C ALA A 57 1.66 3.33 0.11
N ALA A 58 1.19 3.61 1.32
CA ALA A 58 0.48 2.63 2.14
C ALA A 58 -0.84 2.20 1.48
N HIS A 59 -1.59 3.14 0.92
CA HIS A 59 -2.83 2.82 0.23
C HIS A 59 -2.59 2.03 -1.07
N ALA A 60 -1.55 2.37 -1.84
CA ALA A 60 -1.13 1.57 -2.98
C ALA A 60 -0.85 0.11 -2.58
N THR A 61 -0.09 -0.09 -1.49
CA THR A 61 0.23 -1.42 -0.95
C THR A 61 -1.03 -2.18 -0.52
N GLU A 62 -1.94 -1.51 0.19
CA GLU A 62 -3.22 -2.10 0.62
C GLU A 62 -4.06 -2.58 -0.58
N LEU A 63 -4.25 -1.72 -1.58
CA LEU A 63 -5.04 -2.03 -2.77
C LEU A 63 -4.40 -3.14 -3.60
N PHE A 64 -3.07 -3.14 -3.73
CA PHE A 64 -2.37 -4.19 -4.45
C PHE A 64 -2.60 -5.56 -3.81
N ILE A 65 -2.45 -5.66 -2.48
CA ILE A 65 -2.67 -6.91 -1.76
C ILE A 65 -4.12 -7.38 -1.91
N LYS A 66 -5.09 -6.46 -1.81
CA LYS A 66 -6.51 -6.76 -2.05
C LYS A 66 -6.75 -7.32 -3.45
N GLY A 67 -6.20 -6.65 -4.46
CA GLY A 67 -6.25 -7.13 -5.84
C GLY A 67 -5.67 -8.53 -5.99
N ALA A 68 -4.51 -8.79 -5.40
CA ALA A 68 -3.86 -10.10 -5.47
C ALA A 68 -4.67 -11.21 -4.79
N ILE A 69 -5.19 -10.96 -3.59
CA ILE A 69 -6.04 -11.92 -2.87
C ILE A 69 -7.29 -12.24 -3.69
N LEU A 70 -7.98 -11.23 -4.22
CA LEU A 70 -9.19 -11.42 -5.03
C LEU A 70 -8.92 -12.09 -6.37
N ALA A 71 -7.73 -11.91 -6.95
CA ALA A 71 -7.33 -12.61 -8.17
C ALA A 71 -7.11 -14.11 -7.92
N ARG A 72 -6.53 -14.48 -6.77
CA ARG A 72 -6.35 -15.89 -6.38
C ARG A 72 -7.64 -16.56 -5.92
N ASP A 73 -8.47 -15.82 -5.21
CA ASP A 73 -9.69 -16.29 -4.58
C ASP A 73 -10.78 -15.23 -4.73
N SER A 74 -11.57 -15.36 -5.81
CA SER A 74 -12.65 -14.42 -6.13
C SER A 74 -13.78 -14.44 -5.11
N SER A 75 -13.80 -15.41 -4.19
CA SER A 75 -14.79 -15.53 -3.12
C SER A 75 -14.32 -14.91 -1.79
N ALA A 76 -13.06 -14.45 -1.72
CA ALA A 76 -12.51 -13.84 -0.51
C ALA A 76 -13.27 -12.57 -0.13
N THR A 77 -13.69 -12.50 1.13
CA THR A 77 -14.29 -11.29 1.72
C THR A 77 -13.21 -10.48 2.41
N ILE A 78 -12.91 -9.28 1.87
CA ILE A 78 -11.89 -8.38 2.44
C ILE A 78 -12.52 -7.07 2.88
N GLU A 79 -12.84 -6.95 4.17
CA GLU A 79 -13.57 -5.79 4.71
C GLU A 79 -12.71 -4.82 5.51
N HIS A 80 -11.42 -5.11 5.70
CA HIS A 80 -10.50 -4.26 6.48
C HIS A 80 -9.41 -3.62 5.63
N HIS A 81 -8.73 -2.64 6.22
CA HIS A 81 -7.68 -1.83 5.59
C HIS A 81 -6.30 -2.07 6.21
N ARG A 82 -6.19 -2.98 7.19
CA ARG A 82 -4.96 -3.19 7.95
C ARG A 82 -3.98 -4.07 7.17
N ILE A 83 -2.86 -3.47 6.75
CA ILE A 83 -1.83 -4.13 5.93
C ILE A 83 -1.25 -5.36 6.65
N ASP A 84 -1.07 -5.33 7.98
CA ASP A 84 -0.59 -6.51 8.72
C ASP A 84 -1.48 -7.75 8.46
N ASP A 85 -2.80 -7.58 8.54
CA ASP A 85 -3.75 -8.67 8.36
C ASP A 85 -3.80 -9.11 6.89
N LEU A 86 -3.86 -8.14 5.98
CA LEU A 86 -3.82 -8.39 4.55
C LEU A 86 -2.55 -9.16 4.15
N SER A 87 -1.40 -8.83 4.76
CA SER A 87 -0.14 -9.51 4.48
C SER A 87 -0.15 -10.98 4.93
N ILE A 88 -0.80 -11.28 6.07
CA ILE A 88 -0.97 -12.64 6.57
C ILE A 88 -1.88 -13.43 5.61
N GLU A 89 -3.00 -12.83 5.19
CA GLU A 89 -3.93 -13.45 4.25
C GLU A 89 -3.33 -13.70 2.87
N TYR A 90 -2.54 -12.74 2.38
CA TYR A 90 -1.76 -12.86 1.16
C TYR A 90 -0.79 -14.05 1.24
N ARG A 91 0.05 -14.09 2.28
CA ARG A 91 1.05 -15.16 2.45
C ARG A 91 0.43 -16.56 2.58
N LYS A 92 -0.76 -16.67 3.15
CA LYS A 92 -1.51 -17.95 3.20
C LYS A 92 -1.94 -18.43 1.81
N ARG A 93 -2.24 -17.50 0.90
CA ARG A 93 -2.75 -17.77 -0.45
C ARG A 93 -1.64 -17.83 -1.52
N PHE A 94 -0.49 -17.28 -1.20
CA PHE A 94 0.70 -17.22 -2.05
C PHE A 94 1.93 -17.69 -1.28
N PRO A 95 1.99 -18.98 -0.88
CA PRO A 95 3.13 -19.52 -0.13
C PRO A 95 4.37 -19.71 -1.02
N GLU A 96 4.24 -19.62 -2.34
CA GLU A 96 5.34 -19.91 -3.26
C GLU A 96 6.40 -18.79 -3.25
N PRO A 97 7.70 -19.12 -3.29
CA PRO A 97 8.78 -18.13 -3.28
C PRO A 97 8.69 -17.10 -4.41
N SER A 98 8.05 -17.45 -5.54
CA SER A 98 7.89 -16.53 -6.67
C SER A 98 7.01 -15.33 -6.33
N PHE A 99 6.12 -15.46 -5.34
CA PHE A 99 5.22 -14.41 -4.85
C PHE A 99 5.72 -13.71 -3.60
N GLU A 100 6.91 -14.06 -3.11
CA GLU A 100 7.53 -13.41 -1.97
C GLU A 100 7.99 -11.99 -2.34
N TRP A 101 7.79 -11.06 -1.40
CA TRP A 101 8.22 -9.67 -1.47
C TRP A 101 8.18 -9.05 -0.07
N ASP A 102 8.93 -7.97 0.12
CA ASP A 102 8.91 -7.24 1.37
C ASP A 102 7.75 -6.23 1.38
N ILE A 103 6.62 -6.64 1.95
CA ILE A 103 5.44 -5.79 2.12
C ILE A 103 5.74 -4.68 3.15
N PRO A 104 5.78 -3.39 2.77
CA PRO A 104 6.03 -2.31 3.72
C PRO A 104 4.82 -2.00 4.60
N PHE A 105 4.99 -1.07 5.55
CA PHE A 105 3.93 -0.57 6.46
C PHE A 105 3.31 -1.62 7.38
N LYS A 106 4.01 -2.74 7.59
CA LYS A 106 3.72 -3.67 8.70
C LYS A 106 4.29 -3.09 9.98
N THR A 107 3.64 -3.38 11.10
CA THR A 107 4.18 -3.02 12.41
C THR A 107 5.09 -4.14 12.91
N GLU A 108 6.33 -3.79 13.22
CA GLU A 108 7.27 -4.70 13.87
C GLU A 108 7.12 -4.62 15.39
N TRP A 109 7.18 -5.78 16.05
CA TRP A 109 7.00 -5.91 17.49
C TRP A 109 8.18 -6.67 18.09
N PRO A 110 9.40 -6.10 18.07
CA PRO A 110 10.58 -6.78 18.60
C PRO A 110 10.43 -7.01 20.11
N ASP A 111 10.75 -8.22 20.56
CA ASP A 111 10.81 -8.60 21.97
C ASP A 111 9.50 -8.44 22.77
N MET A 112 8.34 -8.41 22.10
CA MET A 112 7.03 -8.27 22.74
C MET A 112 6.27 -9.60 22.81
N ALA A 113 5.58 -9.86 23.91
CA ALA A 113 4.72 -11.04 24.05
C ALA A 113 3.45 -10.92 23.18
N GLU A 114 2.94 -12.04 22.65
CA GLU A 114 1.75 -12.04 21.77
C GLU A 114 0.53 -11.34 22.37
N ALA A 115 0.30 -11.49 23.68
CA ALA A 115 -0.80 -10.84 24.38
C ALA A 115 -0.67 -9.31 24.39
N GLU A 116 0.55 -8.80 24.51
CA GLU A 116 0.86 -7.38 24.48
C GLU A 116 0.70 -6.81 23.06
N ILE A 117 1.20 -7.54 22.05
CA ILE A 117 1.01 -7.22 20.63
C ILE A 117 -0.49 -7.15 20.30
N ALA A 118 -1.30 -8.10 20.77
CA ALA A 118 -2.74 -8.12 20.54
C ALA A 118 -3.45 -6.93 21.19
N ALA A 119 -2.96 -6.46 22.34
CA ALA A 119 -3.49 -5.25 22.99
C ALA A 119 -3.11 -3.97 22.21
N LEU A 120 -1.86 -3.86 21.75
CA LEU A 120 -1.37 -2.70 21.00
C LEU A 120 -1.94 -2.60 19.58
N LYS A 121 -2.18 -3.73 18.90
CA LYS A 121 -2.86 -3.74 17.60
C LYS A 121 -4.25 -3.09 17.63
N LYS A 122 -4.91 -3.04 18.80
CA LYS A 122 -6.21 -2.36 18.97
C LYS A 122 -6.10 -0.85 19.10
N THR A 123 -4.92 -0.33 19.42
CA THR A 123 -4.68 1.10 19.69
C THR A 123 -3.86 1.78 18.60
N VAL A 124 -3.04 1.02 17.86
CA VAL A 124 -2.29 1.53 16.72
C VAL A 124 -3.25 1.90 15.57
N PRO A 125 -3.21 3.15 15.10
CA PRO A 125 -4.03 3.56 13.96
C PRO A 125 -3.55 2.87 12.67
N ILE A 126 -4.50 2.48 11.82
CA ILE A 126 -4.18 2.05 10.46
C ILE A 126 -3.56 3.21 9.65
N PRO A 127 -2.70 2.94 8.66
CA PRO A 127 -2.02 3.98 7.87
C PRO A 127 -2.94 5.05 7.29
N SER A 128 -4.13 4.67 6.81
CA SER A 128 -5.12 5.59 6.24
C SER A 128 -5.68 6.61 7.24
N ILE A 129 -5.53 6.37 8.54
CA ILE A 129 -5.88 7.30 9.60
C ILE A 129 -4.65 8.05 10.08
N LEU A 130 -3.55 7.33 10.34
CA LEU A 130 -2.30 7.88 10.87
C LEU A 130 -1.75 9.01 9.99
N TYR A 131 -1.69 8.78 8.67
CA TYR A 131 -1.08 9.72 7.74
C TYR A 131 -2.07 10.74 7.17
N ARG A 132 -3.37 10.52 7.33
CA ARG A 132 -4.41 11.44 6.84
C ARG A 132 -4.65 12.61 7.79
N TYR A 133 -4.56 12.38 9.09
CA TYR A 133 -4.89 13.39 10.09
C TYR A 133 -3.63 13.82 10.86
N PRO A 134 -3.43 15.14 11.09
CA PRO A 134 -2.26 15.64 11.82
C PRO A 134 -2.29 15.27 13.31
N VAL A 135 -3.45 14.91 13.84
CA VAL A 135 -3.68 14.53 15.24
C VAL A 135 -4.71 13.41 15.33
N ALA A 136 -4.64 12.64 16.41
CA ALA A 136 -5.64 11.65 16.77
C ALA A 136 -6.95 12.31 17.22
N LYS A 137 -7.98 11.47 17.42
CA LYS A 137 -9.29 11.90 17.93
C LYS A 137 -9.13 12.70 19.24
N GLY A 138 -9.81 13.84 19.31
CA GLY A 138 -9.74 14.76 20.46
C GLY A 138 -8.49 15.65 20.48
N GLY A 139 -7.79 15.78 19.35
CA GLY A 139 -6.65 16.70 19.21
C GLY A 139 -5.34 16.19 19.82
N LYS A 140 -5.30 14.93 20.26
CA LYS A 140 -4.11 14.32 20.85
C LYS A 140 -3.06 14.07 19.77
N LYS A 141 -1.79 14.30 20.10
CA LYS A 141 -0.68 13.94 19.21
C LYS A 141 -0.65 12.42 19.00
N TRP A 142 -0.18 12.00 17.84
CA TRP A 142 0.17 10.60 17.61
C TRP A 142 1.33 10.20 18.52
N ASN A 143 1.25 9.00 19.10
CA ASN A 143 2.33 8.43 19.88
C ASN A 143 3.38 7.84 18.94
N GLY A 144 4.67 8.11 19.20
CA GLY A 144 5.79 7.55 18.45
C GLY A 144 6.75 8.61 17.92
N ALA A 145 7.91 8.15 17.47
CA ALA A 145 8.84 8.94 16.68
C ALA A 145 8.47 8.77 15.20
N PHE A 146 8.27 9.89 14.50
CA PHE A 146 7.92 9.89 13.10
C PHE A 146 9.01 10.62 12.31
N GLY A 147 9.45 9.99 11.22
CA GLY A 147 10.49 10.51 10.35
C GLY A 147 10.24 10.07 8.92
N PHE A 148 10.75 10.86 7.98
CA PHE A 148 10.66 10.58 6.56
C PHE A 148 11.87 11.20 5.87
N GLU A 149 12.55 10.42 5.05
CA GLU A 149 13.68 10.87 4.26
C GLU A 149 13.38 10.55 2.78
N PRO A 150 13.18 11.57 1.93
CA PRO A 150 12.71 11.36 0.56
C PRO A 150 13.63 10.47 -0.30
N ASN A 151 14.95 10.62 -0.21
CA ASN A 151 15.88 9.94 -1.13
C ASN A 151 15.85 8.42 -0.96
N SER A 152 15.88 7.95 0.28
CA SER A 152 15.76 6.53 0.62
C SER A 152 14.36 6.01 0.31
N PHE A 153 13.32 6.83 0.48
CA PHE A 153 11.95 6.41 0.22
C PHE A 153 11.63 6.29 -1.28
N VAL A 154 12.32 7.01 -2.17
CA VAL A 154 12.25 6.76 -3.62
C VAL A 154 12.60 5.30 -3.93
N GLY A 155 13.66 4.76 -3.32
CA GLY A 155 14.04 3.35 -3.50
C GLY A 155 12.95 2.36 -3.06
N VAL A 156 12.20 2.68 -2.00
CA VAL A 156 11.03 1.88 -1.56
C VAL A 156 9.93 1.91 -2.63
N LEU A 157 9.63 3.09 -3.18
CA LEU A 157 8.59 3.23 -4.21
C LEU A 157 8.97 2.53 -5.53
N GLU A 158 10.23 2.54 -5.92
CA GLU A 158 10.74 1.77 -7.06
C GLU A 158 10.68 0.27 -6.83
N GLN A 159 10.98 -0.19 -5.61
CA GLN A 159 10.86 -1.60 -5.27
C GLN A 159 9.40 -2.06 -5.29
N LEU A 160 8.47 -1.26 -4.77
CA LEU A 160 7.03 -1.52 -4.85
C LEU A 160 6.56 -1.70 -6.31
N GLU A 161 7.00 -0.83 -7.22
CA GLU A 161 6.66 -0.94 -8.64
C GLU A 161 7.15 -2.26 -9.24
N ARG A 162 8.41 -2.63 -9.01
CA ARG A 162 8.97 -3.91 -9.48
C ARG A 162 8.21 -5.11 -8.92
N ASP A 163 7.86 -5.09 -7.64
CA ASP A 163 7.13 -6.17 -7.00
C ASP A 163 5.69 -6.26 -7.50
N PHE A 164 5.01 -5.12 -7.68
CA PHE A 164 3.66 -5.07 -8.21
C PHE A 164 3.60 -5.68 -9.61
N ASP A 165 4.48 -5.24 -10.51
CA ASP A 165 4.54 -5.73 -11.89
C ASP A 165 4.86 -7.22 -11.94
N ARG A 166 5.86 -7.66 -11.18
CA ARG A 166 6.28 -9.07 -11.11
C ARG A 166 5.14 -9.96 -10.63
N ILE A 167 4.48 -9.60 -9.52
CA ILE A 167 3.41 -10.41 -8.93
C ILE A 167 2.17 -10.40 -9.84
N LYS A 168 1.77 -9.25 -10.40
CA LYS A 168 0.65 -9.14 -11.34
C LYS A 168 0.88 -10.03 -12.57
N ALA A 169 2.09 -10.02 -13.12
CA ALA A 169 2.46 -10.88 -14.26
C ALA A 169 2.39 -12.37 -13.90
N GLN A 170 2.88 -12.77 -12.73
CA GLN A 170 2.80 -14.15 -12.27
C GLN A 170 1.36 -14.62 -12.06
N ILE A 171 0.49 -13.78 -11.47
CA ILE A 171 -0.94 -14.09 -11.32
C ILE A 171 -1.57 -14.35 -12.69
N ALA A 172 -1.38 -13.45 -13.65
CA ALA A 172 -1.92 -13.59 -15.01
C ALA A 172 -1.40 -14.85 -15.73
N SER A 173 -0.16 -15.25 -15.50
CA SER A 173 0.42 -16.47 -16.08
C SER A 173 -0.22 -17.76 -15.55
N GLN A 174 -0.82 -17.73 -14.35
CA GLN A 174 -1.49 -18.89 -13.76
C GLN A 174 -2.95 -19.03 -14.20
N GLU A 175 -3.59 -17.93 -14.61
CA GLU A 175 -4.96 -17.96 -15.17
C GLU A 175 -5.00 -18.58 -16.58
N THR A 176 -3.88 -18.57 -17.31
CA THR A 176 -3.78 -19.09 -18.69
C THR A 176 -3.47 -20.59 -18.77
N HIS A 177 -3.19 -21.23 -17.65
CA HIS A 177 -2.98 -22.68 -17.54
C HIS A 177 -3.80 -23.26 -16.39
N PRO A 178 -5.14 -23.37 -16.53
CA PRO A 178 -5.94 -24.11 -15.57
C PRO A 178 -5.57 -25.60 -15.67
N ASN A 179 -5.14 -26.19 -14.54
CA ASN A 179 -5.03 -27.63 -14.38
C ASN A 179 -6.36 -28.34 -14.62
#